data_AF-A0A9D8BQ33-F1
#
_entry.id   AF-A0A9D8BQ33-F1
#
_cell.length_a   1.000
_cell.length_b   1.000
_cell.length_c   1.000
_cell.angle_alpha   90.00
_cell.angle_beta   90.00
_cell.angle_gamma   90.00
#
_symmetry.space_group_name_H-M   'P 1'
#
loop_
_entity.id
_entity.type
_entity.pdbx_description
1 polymer ?
#
loop_
_entity_poly.entity_id
_entity_poly.type
_entity_poly.pdbx_seq_one_letter_code
_entity_poly.pdbx_strand_id
1 'polypeptide(L)'
;GKDKAALYCVGKRGRDYFARRGWNIVGQALDLRGHLDLVTARKIAAALQDYYATAATDAVYLCYNQLVSPVISRGRVEKFLPLDPQAMGLGEAVGVGRIGIEYIFEPSRDEVFAQLLPRYCEARILAVLAETMTAEHTARMIAMNNASNNCDELIDTVTLRINKARQAAITKEITEIMGGAEALRA
;
A
#
# COMPACT_ATOMS: atom_id res chain seq x y z
N GLY A 1 20.69 14.31 4.95
CA GLY A 1 19.79 13.43 4.19
C GLY A 1 18.38 13.57 4.70
N LYS A 2 18.17 13.20 5.98
CA LYS A 2 16.94 13.47 6.74
C LYS A 2 16.62 14.97 6.90
N ASP A 3 17.64 15.81 6.81
CA ASP A 3 17.52 17.27 6.96
C ASP A 3 17.03 17.96 5.68
N LYS A 4 16.95 17.23 4.56
CA LYS A 4 16.54 17.75 3.25
C LYS A 4 15.13 17.31 2.84
N ALA A 5 14.48 16.45 3.64
CA ALA A 5 13.19 15.88 3.28
C ALA A 5 12.28 15.81 4.52
N ALA A 6 11.10 16.41 4.38
CA ALA A 6 10.01 16.29 5.33
C ALA A 6 9.01 15.23 4.84
N LEU A 7 8.42 14.49 5.77
CA LEU A 7 7.45 13.43 5.47
C LEU A 7 6.06 13.82 5.95
N TYR A 8 5.07 13.66 5.07
CA TYR A 8 3.66 13.60 5.44
C TYR A 8 3.21 12.14 5.37
N CYS A 9 2.98 11.51 6.52
CA CYS A 9 2.72 10.07 6.56
C CYS A 9 1.21 9.78 6.52
N VAL A 10 0.77 9.09 5.46
CA VAL A 10 -0.58 8.53 5.40
C VAL A 10 -0.53 7.06 5.85
N GLY A 11 -1.28 6.73 6.90
CA GLY A 11 -1.32 5.42 7.52
C GLY A 11 -0.28 5.20 8.63
N LYS A 12 -0.60 4.27 9.53
CA LYS A 12 0.18 3.99 10.75
C LYS A 12 1.54 3.35 10.48
N ARG A 13 1.63 2.40 9.55
CA ARG A 13 2.87 1.64 9.29
C ARG A 13 4.02 2.54 8.83
N GLY A 14 3.77 3.43 7.85
CA GLY A 14 4.77 4.37 7.36
C GLY A 14 5.23 5.33 8.45
N ARG A 15 4.26 5.92 9.18
CA ARG A 15 4.54 6.82 10.30
C ARG A 15 5.43 6.17 11.36
N ASP A 16 5.04 4.99 11.85
CA ASP A 16 5.79 4.27 12.90
C ASP A 16 7.20 3.88 12.40
N TYR A 17 7.34 3.49 11.13
CA TYR A 17 8.62 3.12 10.53
C TYR A 17 9.61 4.30 10.48
N PHE A 18 9.15 5.47 10.03
CA PHE A 18 9.98 6.66 9.88
C PHE A 18 10.21 7.38 11.20
N ALA A 19 9.22 7.41 12.09
CA ALA A 19 9.33 8.01 13.42
C ALA A 19 10.43 7.34 14.25
N ARG A 20 10.48 5.99 14.27
CA ARG A 20 11.53 5.22 14.97
C ARG A 20 12.94 5.51 14.46
N ARG A 21 13.07 6.04 13.24
CA ARG A 21 14.35 6.36 12.59
C ARG A 21 14.69 7.85 12.69
N GLY A 22 13.91 8.66 13.40
CA GLY A 22 14.17 10.08 13.58
C GLY A 22 14.08 10.88 12.29
N TRP A 23 13.16 10.52 11.38
CA TRP A 23 12.84 11.37 10.23
C TRP A 23 11.93 12.52 10.65
N ASN A 24 12.04 13.66 9.95
CA ASN A 24 11.15 14.79 10.16
C ASN A 24 9.76 14.49 9.59
N ILE A 25 8.76 14.33 10.46
CA ILE A 25 7.37 14.09 10.09
C ILE A 25 6.59 15.37 10.36
N VAL A 26 6.22 16.08 9.30
CA VAL A 26 5.53 17.38 9.39
C VAL A 26 4.01 17.23 9.54
N GLY A 27 3.47 16.07 9.18
CA GLY A 27 2.06 15.78 9.31
C GLY A 27 1.77 14.29 9.15
N GLN A 28 0.58 13.89 9.58
CA GLN A 28 0.13 12.51 9.49
C GLN A 28 -1.38 12.41 9.32
N ALA A 29 -1.83 11.44 8.53
CA ALA A 29 -3.22 11.03 8.43
C ALA A 29 -3.31 9.54 8.73
N LEU A 30 -3.68 9.17 9.97
CA LEU A 30 -3.59 7.79 10.45
C LEU A 30 -4.87 6.99 10.27
N ASP A 31 -6.02 7.65 10.32
CA ASP A 31 -7.33 7.00 10.38
C ASP A 31 -8.03 7.09 9.02
N LEU A 32 -7.76 6.11 8.16
CA LEU A 32 -8.47 5.94 6.88
C LEU A 32 -9.68 4.99 7.00
N ARG A 33 -9.96 4.42 8.19
CA ARG A 33 -11.10 3.50 8.50
C ARG A 33 -11.51 2.47 7.44
N GLY A 34 -10.62 2.07 6.53
CA GLY A 34 -10.99 1.24 5.39
C GLY A 34 -11.98 1.89 4.40
N HIS A 35 -12.27 3.19 4.55
CA HIS A 35 -13.17 3.92 3.67
C HIS A 35 -12.46 5.13 3.09
N LEU A 36 -12.45 5.18 1.76
CA LEU A 36 -11.96 6.31 1.01
C LEU A 36 -13.03 7.40 0.99
N ASP A 37 -12.82 8.49 1.72
CA ASP A 37 -13.69 9.66 1.69
C ASP A 37 -13.02 10.87 1.05
N LEU A 38 -13.82 11.63 0.30
CA LEU A 38 -13.35 12.86 -0.33
C LEU A 38 -12.93 13.91 0.72
N VAL A 39 -13.51 13.87 1.92
CA VAL A 39 -13.19 14.77 3.02
C VAL A 39 -11.75 14.55 3.51
N THR A 40 -11.29 13.32 3.70
CA THR A 40 -9.89 13.07 4.10
C THR A 40 -8.93 13.37 2.97
N ALA A 41 -9.26 13.02 1.73
CA ALA A 41 -8.45 13.37 0.56
C ALA A 41 -8.26 14.89 0.46
N ARG A 42 -9.33 15.68 0.67
CA ARG A 42 -9.27 17.14 0.71
C ARG A 42 -8.39 17.67 1.83
N LYS A 43 -8.51 17.14 3.04
CA LYS A 43 -7.66 17.55 4.17
C LYS A 43 -6.18 17.31 3.90
N ILE A 44 -5.85 16.16 3.31
CA ILE A 44 -4.47 15.82 2.94
C ILE A 44 -3.98 16.75 1.83
N ALA A 45 -4.78 16.95 0.77
CA ALA A 45 -4.42 17.82 -0.34
C ALA A 45 -4.17 19.26 0.13
N ALA A 46 -5.06 19.82 0.96
CA ALA A 46 -4.92 21.15 1.54
C ALA A 46 -3.64 21.26 2.39
N ALA A 47 -3.38 20.30 3.28
CA ALA A 47 -2.16 20.31 4.09
C ALA A 47 -0.87 20.29 3.25
N LEU A 48 -0.85 19.52 2.15
CA LEU A 48 0.29 19.48 1.23
C LEU A 48 0.43 20.78 0.43
N GLN A 49 -0.69 21.38 0.01
CA GLN A 49 -0.71 22.66 -0.69
C GLN A 49 -0.23 23.79 0.20
N ASP A 50 -0.71 23.87 1.44
CA ASP A 50 -0.31 24.90 2.41
C ASP A 50 1.18 24.78 2.73
N TYR A 51 1.67 23.55 2.88
CA TYR A 51 3.09 23.29 3.12
C TYR A 51 3.98 23.70 1.94
N TYR A 52 3.49 23.58 0.70
CA TYR A 52 4.17 24.08 -0.49
C TYR A 52 4.06 25.60 -0.63
N ALA A 53 2.88 26.17 -0.42
CA ALA A 53 2.60 27.60 -0.57
C ALA A 53 3.36 28.48 0.43
N THR A 54 3.66 27.95 1.61
CA THR A 54 4.51 28.62 2.62
C THR A 54 6.01 28.60 2.27
N ALA A 55 6.39 28.09 1.09
CA ALA A 55 7.77 27.91 0.64
C ALA A 55 8.63 27.08 1.60
N ALA A 56 8.00 26.24 2.43
CA ALA A 56 8.69 25.31 3.31
C ALA A 56 9.32 24.12 2.53
N THR A 57 8.95 23.95 1.25
CA THR A 57 9.53 22.95 0.34
C THR A 57 9.49 23.42 -1.11
N ASP A 58 10.48 23.02 -1.91
CA ASP A 58 10.58 23.32 -3.34
C ASP A 58 9.76 22.35 -4.21
N ALA A 59 9.42 21.18 -3.66
CA ALA A 59 8.66 20.14 -4.36
C ALA A 59 7.93 19.21 -3.39
N VAL A 60 6.83 18.64 -3.85
CA VAL A 60 6.07 17.59 -3.16
C VAL A 60 6.02 16.37 -4.05
N TYR A 61 6.40 15.22 -3.50
CA TYR A 61 6.34 13.93 -4.17
C TYR A 61 5.36 13.01 -3.46
N LEU A 62 4.61 12.22 -4.23
CA LEU A 62 3.75 11.17 -3.72
C LEU A 62 4.43 9.83 -3.90
N CYS A 63 4.64 9.13 -2.79
CA CYS A 63 5.21 7.79 -2.75
C CYS A 63 4.11 6.81 -2.37
N TYR A 64 3.71 5.95 -3.30
CA TYR A 64 2.55 5.10 -3.11
C TYR A 64 2.64 3.82 -3.96
N ASN A 65 1.75 2.86 -3.72
CA ASN A 65 1.70 1.63 -4.51
C ASN A 65 0.68 1.78 -5.65
N GLN A 66 1.18 1.86 -6.88
CA GLN A 66 0.34 1.86 -8.06
C GLN A 66 -0.11 0.42 -8.37
N LEU A 67 -1.41 0.25 -8.55
CA LEU A 67 -1.99 -1.00 -9.01
C LEU A 67 -1.78 -1.12 -10.53
N VAL A 68 -0.96 -2.09 -10.97
CA VAL A 68 -0.74 -2.36 -12.41
C VAL A 68 -1.67 -3.46 -12.89
N SER A 69 -1.88 -4.48 -12.05
CA SER A 69 -2.86 -5.54 -12.27
C SER A 69 -3.39 -6.03 -10.92
N PRO A 70 -4.47 -6.84 -10.88
CA PRO A 70 -4.98 -7.44 -9.65
C PRO A 70 -4.00 -8.36 -8.91
N VAL A 71 -2.78 -8.56 -9.42
CA VAL A 71 -1.71 -9.34 -8.78
C VAL A 71 -0.45 -8.50 -8.57
N ILE A 72 -0.20 -7.53 -9.47
CA ILE A 72 1.04 -6.75 -9.49
C ILE A 72 0.74 -5.32 -9.07
N SER A 73 1.36 -4.91 -7.97
CA SER A 73 1.51 -3.51 -7.60
C SER A 73 2.98 -3.10 -7.66
N ARG A 74 3.25 -1.84 -8.01
CA ARG A 74 4.62 -1.29 -8.08
C ARG A 74 4.70 -0.01 -7.26
N GLY A 75 5.78 0.14 -6.51
CA GLY A 75 6.09 1.39 -5.82
C GLY A 75 6.32 2.49 -6.85
N ARG A 76 5.52 3.55 -6.78
CA ARG A 76 5.61 4.71 -7.66
C ARG A 76 5.92 5.94 -6.83
N VAL A 77 6.87 6.72 -7.34
CA VAL A 77 7.17 8.06 -6.84
C VAL A 77 6.81 9.02 -7.98
N GLU A 78 5.81 9.85 -7.77
CA GLU A 78 5.42 10.88 -8.73
C GLU A 78 5.56 12.27 -8.13
N LYS A 79 5.93 13.23 -8.97
CA LYS A 79 5.95 14.64 -8.58
C LYS A 79 4.52 15.16 -8.58
N PHE A 80 4.08 15.70 -7.44
CA PHE A 80 2.73 16.23 -7.25
C PHE A 80 2.70 17.74 -7.33
N LEU A 81 3.68 18.41 -6.70
CA LEU A 81 3.89 19.86 -6.84
C LEU A 81 5.38 20.17 -7.05
N PRO A 82 5.73 21.19 -7.85
CA PRO A 82 4.86 21.87 -8.81
C PRO A 82 4.34 20.91 -9.90
N LEU A 83 3.16 21.22 -10.46
CA LEU A 83 2.58 20.46 -11.56
C LEU A 83 3.48 20.57 -12.79
N ASP A 84 3.84 19.42 -13.34
CA ASP A 84 4.64 19.31 -14.55
C ASP A 84 3.76 18.77 -15.68
N PRO A 85 3.41 19.60 -16.69
CA PRO A 85 2.58 19.17 -17.81
C PRO A 85 3.13 17.94 -18.54
N GLN A 86 4.46 17.81 -18.65
CA GLN A 86 5.07 16.66 -19.31
C GLN A 86 4.87 15.38 -18.48
N ALA A 87 5.01 15.48 -17.16
CA ALA A 87 4.77 14.37 -16.22
C ALA A 87 3.30 13.93 -16.14
N MET A 88 2.36 14.81 -16.52
CA MET A 88 0.93 14.49 -16.65
C MET A 88 0.59 13.70 -17.94
N GLY A 89 1.59 13.28 -18.71
CA GLY A 89 1.39 12.56 -19.98
C GLY A 89 1.01 13.47 -21.14
N LEU A 90 1.09 14.80 -20.96
CA LEU A 90 0.88 15.77 -22.02
C LEU A 90 2.14 15.96 -22.89
N GLY A 91 3.27 15.35 -22.50
CA GLY A 91 4.57 15.54 -23.15
C GLY A 91 4.72 14.97 -24.56
N GLU A 92 3.95 13.94 -24.93
CA GLU A 92 3.92 13.39 -26.31
C GLU A 92 2.52 13.40 -26.94
N ALA A 93 1.49 13.76 -26.19
CA ALA A 93 0.12 13.95 -26.69
C ALA A 93 -0.25 15.43 -26.91
N VAL A 94 0.63 16.38 -26.57
CA VAL A 94 0.34 17.82 -26.74
C VAL A 94 1.52 18.50 -27.43
N GLY A 95 1.64 18.23 -28.73
CA GLY A 95 1.88 19.34 -29.62
C GLY A 95 0.79 20.38 -29.35
N VAL A 96 1.20 21.56 -28.92
CA VAL A 96 0.37 22.77 -28.87
C VAL A 96 -0.37 22.86 -30.22
N GLY A 97 -1.64 22.43 -30.29
CA GLY A 97 -2.42 22.59 -31.53
C GLY A 97 -3.48 21.57 -31.95
N ARG A 98 -3.81 20.46 -31.26
CA ARG A 98 -4.90 19.57 -31.75
C ARG A 98 -5.84 18.95 -30.70
N ILE A 99 -6.33 19.76 -29.76
CA ILE A 99 -7.78 19.86 -29.58
C ILE A 99 -8.08 21.32 -29.93
N GLY A 100 -8.47 21.59 -31.17
CA GLY A 100 -8.77 22.93 -31.68
C GLY A 100 -10.09 23.47 -31.13
N ILE A 101 -10.27 23.38 -29.81
CA ILE A 101 -11.39 23.98 -29.10
C ILE A 101 -10.77 25.13 -28.32
N GLU A 102 -10.94 26.33 -28.85
CA GLU A 102 -10.60 27.56 -28.13
C GLU A 102 -11.59 27.70 -26.98
N TYR A 103 -11.11 27.53 -25.75
CA TYR A 103 -11.95 27.68 -24.57
C TYR A 103 -12.14 29.17 -24.29
N ILE A 104 -13.39 29.61 -24.29
CA ILE A 104 -13.78 30.90 -23.73
C ILE A 104 -13.83 30.71 -22.22
N PHE A 105 -12.98 31.46 -21.50
CA PHE A 105 -12.91 31.41 -20.04
C PHE A 105 -13.79 32.53 -19.48
N GLU A 106 -14.80 32.15 -18.71
CA GLU A 106 -15.61 33.07 -17.91
C GLU A 106 -15.44 32.69 -16.42
N PRO A 107 -15.10 33.63 -15.52
CA PRO A 107 -14.90 35.07 -15.68
C PRO A 107 -13.52 35.49 -16.22
N SER A 108 -12.44 34.82 -15.82
CA SER A 108 -11.08 35.00 -16.36
C SER A 108 -10.30 33.69 -16.29
N ARG A 109 -9.27 33.53 -17.12
CA ARG A 109 -8.43 32.32 -17.14
C ARG A 109 -7.85 32.02 -15.75
N ASP A 110 -7.27 33.01 -15.11
CA ASP A 110 -6.59 32.86 -13.82
C ASP A 110 -7.56 32.47 -12.71
N GLU A 111 -8.77 33.03 -12.69
CA GLU A 111 -9.80 32.68 -11.72
C GLU A 111 -10.31 31.24 -11.89
N VAL A 112 -10.48 30.79 -13.13
CA VAL A 112 -10.86 29.40 -13.42
C VAL A 112 -9.77 28.44 -12.94
N PHE A 113 -8.50 28.72 -13.23
CA PHE A 113 -7.38 27.88 -12.76
C PHE A 113 -7.22 27.92 -11.24
N ALA A 114 -7.41 29.07 -10.59
CA ALA A 114 -7.36 29.20 -9.13
C ALA A 114 -8.39 28.30 -8.44
N GLN A 115 -9.55 28.06 -9.06
CA GLN A 115 -10.56 27.14 -8.55
C GLN A 115 -10.32 25.68 -8.96
N LEU A 116 -9.75 25.45 -10.14
CA LEU A 116 -9.55 24.11 -10.70
C LEU A 116 -8.34 23.39 -10.08
N LEU A 117 -7.25 24.12 -9.81
CA LEU A 117 -6.00 23.55 -9.29
C LEU A 117 -6.19 22.83 -7.94
N PRO A 118 -6.90 23.42 -6.93
CA PRO A 118 -7.18 22.72 -5.69
C PRO A 118 -8.00 21.45 -5.92
N ARG A 119 -9.03 21.50 -6.77
CA ARG A 119 -9.89 20.35 -7.09
C ARG A 119 -9.12 19.24 -7.80
N TYR A 120 -8.19 19.58 -8.70
CA TYR A 120 -7.31 18.60 -9.34
C TYR A 120 -6.45 17.88 -8.30
N CYS A 121 -5.86 18.62 -7.37
CA CYS A 121 -5.06 18.05 -6.30
C CYS A 121 -5.87 17.13 -5.37
N GLU A 122 -7.09 17.55 -4.99
CA GLU A 122 -8.03 16.72 -4.22
C GLU A 122 -8.32 15.40 -4.95
N ALA A 123 -8.68 15.48 -6.23
CA ALA A 123 -8.98 14.31 -7.05
C ALA A 123 -7.76 13.39 -7.22
N ARG A 124 -6.56 13.96 -7.38
CA ARG A 124 -5.33 13.18 -7.53
C ARG A 124 -4.97 12.44 -6.23
N ILE A 125 -5.05 13.10 -5.08
CA ILE A 125 -4.85 12.43 -3.78
C ILE A 125 -5.89 11.33 -3.58
N LEU A 126 -7.16 11.58 -3.91
CA LEU A 126 -8.21 10.57 -3.84
C LEU A 126 -7.89 9.34 -4.70
N ALA A 127 -7.45 9.55 -5.95
CA ALA A 127 -7.06 8.47 -6.86
C ALA A 127 -5.85 7.66 -6.32
N VAL A 128 -4.83 8.34 -5.81
CA VAL A 128 -3.64 7.70 -5.22
C VAL A 128 -3.99 6.86 -3.99
N LEU A 129 -4.87 7.38 -3.13
CA LEU A 129 -5.37 6.64 -1.98
C LEU A 129 -6.17 5.41 -2.40
N ALA A 130 -7.04 5.53 -3.42
CA ALA A 130 -7.80 4.41 -3.97
C ALA A 130 -6.90 3.31 -4.55
N GLU A 131 -5.89 3.68 -5.35
CA GLU A 131 -4.91 2.74 -5.92
C GLU A 131 -4.15 2.02 -4.80
N THR A 132 -3.70 2.76 -3.78
CA THR A 132 -2.93 2.20 -2.66
C THR A 132 -3.76 1.25 -1.81
N MET A 133 -5.00 1.62 -1.48
CA MET A 133 -5.92 0.75 -0.73
C MET A 133 -6.20 -0.53 -1.51
N THR A 134 -6.47 -0.42 -2.81
CA THR A 134 -6.73 -1.59 -3.66
C THR A 134 -5.51 -2.50 -3.73
N ALA A 135 -4.32 -1.94 -3.94
CA ALA A 135 -3.06 -2.67 -3.92
C ALA A 135 -2.82 -3.36 -2.56
N GLU A 136 -3.17 -2.71 -1.44
CA GLU A 136 -3.09 -3.31 -0.11
C GLU A 136 -4.05 -4.50 0.03
N HIS A 137 -5.31 -4.36 -0.38
CA HIS A 137 -6.29 -5.43 -0.33
C HIS A 137 -5.85 -6.65 -1.16
N THR A 138 -5.39 -6.42 -2.38
CA THR A 138 -4.81 -7.45 -3.24
C THR A 138 -3.61 -8.13 -2.59
N ALA A 139 -2.63 -7.37 -2.11
CA ALA A 139 -1.43 -7.93 -1.49
C ALA A 139 -1.77 -8.74 -0.24
N ARG A 140 -2.74 -8.28 0.55
CA ARG A 140 -3.24 -9.00 1.73
C ARG A 140 -3.90 -10.32 1.33
N MET A 141 -4.74 -10.32 0.30
CA MET A 141 -5.41 -11.54 -0.18
C MET A 141 -4.39 -12.59 -0.65
N ILE A 142 -3.40 -12.18 -1.45
CA ILE A 142 -2.34 -13.09 -1.93
C ILE A 142 -1.51 -13.65 -0.78
N ALA A 143 -1.10 -12.79 0.17
CA ALA A 143 -0.34 -13.22 1.34
C ALA A 143 -1.12 -14.23 2.21
N MET A 144 -2.43 -14.02 2.39
CA MET A 144 -3.27 -14.93 3.16
C MET A 144 -3.52 -16.25 2.43
N ASN A 145 -3.76 -16.22 1.10
CA ASN A 145 -3.89 -17.45 0.31
C ASN A 145 -2.61 -18.29 0.37
N ASN A 146 -1.44 -17.66 0.25
CA ASN A 146 -0.16 -18.37 0.41
C ASN A 146 0.01 -18.93 1.82
N ALA A 147 -0.41 -18.18 2.85
CA ALA A 147 -0.37 -18.67 4.23
C ALA A 147 -1.29 -19.89 4.43
N SER A 148 -2.50 -19.88 3.87
CA SER A 148 -3.41 -21.04 3.90
C SER A 148 -2.80 -22.27 3.22
N ASN A 149 -2.28 -22.10 2.00
CA ASN A 149 -1.63 -23.20 1.28
C ASN A 149 -0.45 -23.79 2.07
N ASN A 150 0.38 -22.94 2.69
CA ASN A 150 1.49 -23.38 3.55
C ASN A 150 0.99 -24.14 4.80
N CYS A 151 -0.15 -23.73 5.36
CA CYS A 151 -0.76 -24.43 6.49
C CYS A 151 -1.28 -25.81 6.07
N ASP A 152 -1.89 -25.93 4.89
CA ASP A 152 -2.38 -27.21 4.36
C ASP A 152 -1.21 -28.20 4.16
N GLU A 153 -0.10 -27.76 3.57
CA GLU A 153 1.12 -28.57 3.45
C GLU A 153 1.67 -29.03 4.82
N LEU A 154 1.57 -28.16 5.83
CA LEU A 154 2.01 -28.46 7.18
C LEU A 154 1.08 -29.46 7.87
N ILE A 155 -0.24 -29.34 7.66
CA ILE A 155 -1.24 -30.31 8.14
C ILE A 155 -0.96 -31.69 7.55
N ASP A 156 -0.71 -31.79 6.26
CA ASP A 156 -0.39 -33.06 5.60
C ASP A 156 0.88 -33.68 6.19
N THR A 157 1.91 -32.87 6.37
CA THR A 157 3.19 -33.30 6.95
C THR A 157 3.02 -33.81 8.39
N VAL A 158 2.28 -33.08 9.22
CA VAL A 158 2.03 -33.46 10.62
C VAL A 158 1.13 -34.70 10.70
N THR A 159 0.15 -34.83 9.82
CA THR A 159 -0.74 -36.01 9.74
C THR A 159 0.05 -37.27 9.42
N LEU A 160 0.98 -37.21 8.45
CA LEU A 160 1.88 -38.33 8.15
C LEU A 160 2.76 -38.71 9.35
N ARG A 161 3.28 -37.72 10.10
CA ARG A 161 4.07 -37.96 11.31
C ARG A 161 3.25 -38.62 12.41
N ILE A 162 2.01 -38.17 12.65
CA ILE A 162 1.10 -38.77 13.62
C ILE A 162 0.82 -40.23 13.26
N ASN A 163 0.54 -40.53 12.00
CA ASN A 163 0.27 -41.90 11.56
C ASN A 163 1.50 -42.82 11.75
N LYS A 164 2.70 -42.34 11.43
CA LYS A 164 3.95 -43.08 11.69
C LYS A 164 4.18 -43.32 13.18
N ALA A 165 4.01 -42.28 14.01
CA ALA A 165 4.16 -42.40 15.46
C ALA A 165 3.14 -43.37 16.07
N ARG A 166 1.89 -43.33 15.59
CA ARG A 166 0.83 -44.26 15.99
C ARG A 166 1.20 -45.70 15.66
N GLN A 167 1.69 -45.96 14.44
CA GLN A 167 2.14 -47.31 14.06
C GLN A 167 3.30 -47.79 14.93
N ALA A 168 4.30 -46.95 15.17
CA ALA A 168 5.43 -47.28 16.03
C ALA A 168 4.99 -47.59 17.47
N ALA A 169 4.02 -46.84 18.01
CA ALA A 169 3.43 -47.09 19.33
C ALA A 169 2.71 -48.45 19.39
N ILE A 170 1.85 -48.75 18.40
CA ILE A 170 1.15 -50.05 18.32
C ILE A 170 2.16 -51.21 18.24
N THR A 171 3.18 -51.10 17.39
CA THR A 171 4.22 -52.14 17.28
C THR A 171 4.99 -52.32 18.59
N LYS A 172 5.31 -51.22 19.27
CA LYS A 172 5.99 -51.25 20.57
C LYS A 172 5.14 -51.97 21.61
N GLU A 173 3.86 -51.63 21.74
CA GLU A 173 2.93 -52.29 22.66
C GLU A 173 2.83 -53.80 22.38
N ILE A 174 2.70 -54.20 21.11
CA ILE A 174 2.63 -55.63 20.73
C ILE A 174 3.92 -56.36 21.12
N THR A 175 5.09 -55.73 20.87
CA THR A 175 6.40 -56.32 21.16
C THR A 175 6.60 -56.49 22.68
N GLU A 176 6.16 -55.52 23.48
CA GLU A 176 6.18 -55.59 24.94
C GLU A 176 5.25 -56.71 25.47
N ILE A 177 4.05 -56.86 24.91
CA ILE A 177 3.12 -57.94 25.26
C ILE A 177 3.73 -59.32 24.95
N MET A 178 4.30 -59.48 23.76
CA MET A 178 4.92 -60.75 23.35
C MET A 178 6.14 -61.10 24.23
N GLY A 179 7.04 -60.13 24.46
CA GLY A 179 8.21 -60.33 25.31
C GLY A 179 7.84 -60.67 26.76
N GLY A 180 6.81 -60.00 27.32
CA GLY A 180 6.29 -60.33 28.65
C GLY A 180 5.67 -61.73 28.74
N ALA A 181 4.92 -62.15 27.71
CA ALA A 181 4.33 -63.49 27.65
C ALA A 181 5.39 -64.59 27.50
N GLU A 182 6.48 -64.35 26.76
CA GLU A 182 7.62 -65.27 26.66
C GLU A 182 8.39 -65.37 27.98
N ALA A 183 8.61 -64.26 28.68
CA ALA A 183 9.30 -64.25 29.97
C ALA A 183 8.57 -65.02 31.08
N LEU A 184 7.25 -65.18 30.97
CA LEU A 184 6.43 -66.00 31.87
C LEU A 184 6.48 -67.51 31.57
N ARG A 185 6.95 -67.91 30.39
CA ARG A 185 7.08 -69.31 29.97
C ARG A 185 8.46 -69.90 30.25
N ALA A 186 9.46 -69.05 30.50
CA ALA A 186 10.81 -69.42 30.93
C ALA A 186 10.88 -69.57 32.45
#